data_AF-H0TFG1-F1
#
_entry.id   AF-H0TFG1-F1
#
_cell.length_a   1.000
_cell.length_b   1.000
_cell.length_c   1.000
_cell.angle_alpha   90.00
_cell.angle_beta   90.00
_cell.angle_gamma   90.00
#
_symmetry.space_group_name_H-M   'P 1'
#
loop_
_entity.id
_entity.type
_entity.pdbx_description
1 polymer ?
#
loop_
_entity_poly.entity_id
_entity_poly.type
_entity_poly.pdbx_seq_one_letter_code
_entity_poly.pdbx_strand_id
1 'polypeptide(L)'
;MKRAASSLSSGFIAPAAGGRTGDLAERQTAVVGKVEGSIGTQAASLADAADKILAMPRVEPARFQTLSPAEAVLRYAGDFVPSWAGAISIDLMPAVLVLILCVVHAAIRREGLPAVSASNLTAGDLVAALQVAREVEDARRAADAREVALEPRMPPAAETAPPPTAAEENVTSFSSARTGK
;
A
#
# COMPACT_ATOMS: atom_id res chain seq x y z
N MET A 1 51.84 17.54 25.34
CA MET A 1 51.89 18.94 24.88
C MET A 1 52.57 19.86 25.89
N LYS A 2 52.02 20.11 27.09
CA LYS A 2 52.65 21.02 28.09
C LYS A 2 54.11 20.69 28.44
N ARG A 3 54.42 19.41 28.65
CA ARG A 3 55.81 18.93 28.84
C ARG A 3 56.71 19.21 27.62
N ALA A 4 56.20 19.03 26.41
CA ALA A 4 56.97 19.27 25.18
C ALA A 4 57.27 20.76 24.94
N ALA A 5 56.32 21.66 25.26
CA ALA A 5 56.54 23.10 25.20
C ALA A 5 57.63 23.56 26.19
N SER A 6 57.58 23.05 27.43
CA SER A 6 58.62 23.31 28.44
C SER A 6 59.99 22.77 28.01
N SER A 7 60.03 21.57 27.44
CA SER A 7 61.27 20.95 26.95
C SER A 7 61.93 21.70 25.78
N LEU A 8 61.15 22.43 24.99
CA LEU A 8 61.67 23.22 23.86
C LEU A 8 62.56 24.38 24.34
N SER A 9 62.14 25.04 25.43
CA SER A 9 62.93 26.11 26.05
C SER A 9 64.17 25.58 26.79
N SER A 10 64.03 24.46 27.50
CA SER A 10 65.13 23.88 28.29
C SER A 10 66.16 23.13 27.45
N GLY A 11 65.79 22.72 26.22
CA GLY A 11 66.65 21.99 25.30
C GLY A 11 67.50 22.88 24.38
N PHE A 12 67.36 24.20 24.47
CA PHE A 12 68.16 25.12 23.68
C PHE A 12 69.61 25.17 24.20
N ILE A 13 70.57 24.86 23.33
CA ILE A 13 72.00 24.97 23.61
C ILE A 13 72.56 26.08 22.71
N ALA A 14 72.92 27.22 23.30
CA ALA A 14 73.56 28.33 22.60
C ALA A 14 74.93 27.89 22.05
N PRO A 15 75.19 28.01 20.73
CA PRO A 15 76.52 27.78 20.16
C PRO A 15 77.52 28.82 20.69
N ALA A 16 78.73 28.40 21.06
CA ALA A 16 79.80 29.33 21.46
C ALA A 16 80.16 30.26 20.29
N ALA A 17 80.20 31.57 20.55
CA ALA A 17 80.58 32.57 19.55
C ALA A 17 82.04 32.35 19.10
N GLY A 18 82.24 32.08 17.81
CA GLY A 18 83.52 31.63 17.24
C GLY A 18 84.15 32.63 16.26
N GLY A 19 83.74 33.90 16.30
CA GLY A 19 84.24 34.94 15.41
C GLY A 19 85.73 35.22 15.61
N ARG A 20 86.53 35.12 14.54
CA ARG A 20 87.97 35.45 14.54
C ARG A 20 88.26 36.95 14.80
N THR A 21 87.22 37.77 14.93
CA THR A 21 87.21 39.20 15.31
C THR A 21 86.05 39.48 16.29
N GLY A 22 86.21 40.45 17.20
CA GLY A 22 85.24 40.76 18.26
C GLY A 22 83.84 41.15 17.77
N ASP A 23 83.74 41.89 16.67
CA ASP A 23 82.45 42.30 16.07
C ASP A 23 81.63 41.09 15.56
N LEU A 24 82.29 40.04 15.05
CA LEU A 24 81.59 38.82 14.62
C LEU A 24 81.06 38.01 15.79
N ALA A 25 81.80 37.94 16.90
CA ALA A 25 81.35 37.26 18.11
C ALA A 25 80.14 37.97 18.73
N GLU A 26 80.15 39.30 18.79
CA GLU A 26 79.05 40.10 19.32
C GLU A 26 77.77 39.97 18.49
N ARG A 27 77.88 39.99 17.15
CA ARG A 27 76.74 39.74 16.25
C ARG A 27 76.17 38.33 16.39
N GLN A 28 77.02 37.32 16.58
CA GLN A 28 76.58 35.93 16.80
C GLN A 28 75.82 35.79 18.13
N THR A 29 76.34 36.36 19.22
CA THR A 29 75.65 36.40 20.52
C THR A 29 74.30 37.10 20.41
N ALA A 30 74.23 38.22 19.68
CA ALA A 30 72.97 38.92 19.46
C ALA A 30 71.94 38.10 18.65
N VAL A 31 72.39 37.32 17.65
CA VAL A 31 71.51 36.42 16.89
C VAL A 31 71.02 35.26 17.75
N VAL A 32 71.91 34.62 18.51
CA VAL A 32 71.56 33.52 19.42
C VAL A 32 70.56 33.98 20.47
N GLY A 33 70.75 35.17 21.06
CA GLY A 33 69.79 35.75 22.00
C GLY A 33 68.42 36.05 21.39
N LYS A 34 68.36 36.51 20.12
CA LYS A 34 67.09 36.67 19.40
C LYS A 34 66.38 35.34 19.16
N VAL A 35 67.13 34.30 18.80
CA VAL A 35 66.59 32.95 18.57
C VAL A 35 66.06 32.36 19.88
N GLU A 36 66.82 32.48 20.98
CA GLU A 36 66.40 32.04 22.31
C GLU A 36 65.10 32.75 22.75
N GLY A 37 65.04 34.08 22.60
CA GLY A 37 63.83 34.85 22.89
C GLY A 37 62.62 34.45 22.03
N SER A 38 62.84 34.14 20.74
CA SER A 38 61.79 33.65 19.84
C SER A 38 61.28 32.27 20.26
N ILE A 39 62.18 31.36 20.63
CA ILE A 39 61.83 30.01 21.10
C ILE A 39 61.05 30.10 22.42
N GLY A 40 61.46 30.96 23.34
CA GLY A 40 60.75 31.21 24.61
C GLY A 40 59.33 31.71 24.37
N THR A 41 59.16 32.69 23.47
CA THR A 41 57.84 33.23 23.09
C THR A 41 56.95 32.15 22.47
N GLN A 42 57.51 31.33 21.57
CA GLN A 42 56.77 30.27 20.91
C GLN A 42 56.40 29.13 21.88
N ALA A 43 57.29 28.78 22.80
CA ALA A 43 57.03 27.80 23.85
C ALA A 43 55.89 28.26 24.78
N ALA A 44 55.88 29.53 25.18
CA ALA A 44 54.80 30.11 25.96
C ALA A 44 53.46 30.07 25.21
N SER A 45 53.45 30.48 23.93
CA SER A 45 52.23 30.41 23.11
C SER A 45 51.69 28.99 22.94
N LEU A 46 52.58 27.98 22.83
CA LEU A 46 52.17 26.58 22.71
C LEU A 46 51.62 26.04 24.04
N ALA A 47 52.20 26.46 25.17
CA ALA A 47 51.71 26.11 26.50
C ALA A 47 50.30 26.69 26.75
N ASP A 48 50.09 27.96 26.42
CA ASP A 48 48.79 28.62 26.50
C ASP A 48 47.74 27.95 25.61
N ALA A 49 48.11 27.60 24.37
CA ALA A 49 47.22 26.89 23.47
C ALA A 49 46.86 25.50 24.00
N ALA A 50 47.81 24.79 24.63
CA ALA A 50 47.55 23.51 25.26
C ALA A 50 46.61 23.64 26.46
N ASP A 51 46.79 24.66 27.29
CA ASP A 51 45.91 24.92 28.44
C ASP A 51 44.49 25.27 27.98
N LYS A 52 44.34 26.02 26.86
CA LYS A 52 43.04 26.27 26.23
C LYS A 52 42.35 24.98 25.76
N ILE A 53 43.08 24.05 25.14
CA ILE A 53 42.53 22.77 24.69
C ILE A 53 42.10 21.92 25.90
N LEU A 54 42.88 21.91 26.99
CA LEU A 54 42.54 21.18 28.20
C LEU A 54 41.33 21.76 28.94
N ALA A 55 41.10 23.07 28.81
CA ALA A 55 39.92 23.74 29.35
C ALA A 55 38.66 23.54 28.51
N MET A 56 38.77 23.02 27.27
CA MET A 56 37.59 22.74 26.45
C MET A 56 36.78 21.61 27.07
N PRO A 57 35.44 21.76 27.20
CA PRO A 57 34.58 20.68 27.67
C PRO A 57 34.69 19.49 26.72
N ARG A 58 34.80 18.30 27.30
CA ARG A 58 34.90 17.05 26.53
C ARG A 58 33.61 16.83 25.75
N VAL A 59 33.73 16.67 24.43
CA VAL A 59 32.60 16.27 23.59
C VAL A 59 32.27 14.82 23.92
N GLU A 60 31.09 14.60 24.50
CA GLU A 60 30.56 13.25 24.66
C GLU A 60 30.17 12.69 23.29
N PRO A 61 30.76 11.58 22.83
CA PRO A 61 30.37 10.97 21.58
C PRO A 61 28.90 10.54 21.68
N ALA A 62 28.08 10.95 20.71
CA ALA A 62 26.70 10.51 20.64
C ALA A 62 26.68 8.97 20.60
N ARG A 63 26.05 8.37 21.62
CA ARG A 63 25.80 6.93 21.61
C ARG A 63 24.76 6.64 20.53
N PHE A 64 25.19 6.04 19.44
CA PHE A 64 24.27 5.51 18.44
C PHE A 64 23.51 4.34 19.06
N GLN A 65 22.24 4.56 19.42
CA GLN A 65 21.32 3.46 19.68
C GLN A 65 20.95 2.84 18.35
N THR A 66 21.25 1.56 18.21
CA THR A 66 20.80 0.77 17.07
C THR A 66 19.29 0.61 17.15
N LEU A 67 18.56 1.15 16.17
CA LEU A 67 17.14 0.84 16.01
C LEU A 67 16.99 -0.59 15.50
N SER A 68 16.02 -1.32 16.05
CA SER A 68 15.60 -2.57 15.45
C SER A 68 14.93 -2.30 14.09
N PRO A 69 14.95 -3.26 13.14
CA PRO A 69 14.25 -3.11 11.87
C PRO A 69 12.76 -2.79 12.06
N ALA A 70 12.10 -3.42 13.02
CA ALA A 70 10.68 -3.17 13.32
C ALA A 70 10.44 -1.73 13.79
N GLU A 71 11.30 -1.23 14.67
CA GLU A 71 11.18 0.15 15.14
C GLU A 71 11.51 1.16 14.04
N ALA A 72 12.46 0.85 13.17
CA ALA A 72 12.79 1.70 12.03
C ALA A 72 11.60 1.81 11.08
N VAL A 73 10.93 0.69 10.79
CA VAL A 73 9.72 0.68 9.96
C VAL A 73 8.62 1.54 10.58
N LEU A 74 8.37 1.45 11.89
CA LEU A 74 7.34 2.25 12.54
C LEU A 74 7.69 3.74 12.58
N ARG A 75 8.94 4.07 12.92
CA ARG A 75 9.39 5.47 13.03
C ARG A 75 9.38 6.18 11.68
N TYR A 76 9.73 5.47 10.61
CA TYR A 76 9.87 6.03 9.26
C TYR A 76 8.75 5.59 8.31
N ALA A 77 7.64 5.03 8.82
CA ALA A 77 6.51 4.56 8.01
C ALA A 77 5.98 5.65 7.06
N GLY A 78 5.95 6.91 7.51
CA GLY A 78 5.51 8.06 6.72
C GLY A 78 6.35 8.32 5.48
N ASP A 79 7.65 8.01 5.53
CA ASP A 79 8.57 8.25 4.43
C ASP A 79 8.39 7.23 3.29
N PHE A 80 7.69 6.13 3.57
CA PHE A 80 7.34 5.09 2.60
C PHE A 80 5.93 5.24 2.02
N VAL A 81 5.15 6.26 2.42
CA VAL A 81 3.77 6.46 1.91
C VAL A 81 3.72 6.50 0.37
N PRO A 82 4.60 7.22 -0.34
CA PRO A 82 4.61 7.18 -1.80
C PRO A 82 4.87 5.78 -2.38
N SER A 83 5.70 4.96 -1.74
CA SER A 83 6.03 3.61 -2.24
C SER A 83 4.94 2.58 -1.93
N TRP A 84 4.31 2.66 -0.74
CA TRP A 84 3.18 1.81 -0.36
C TRP A 84 1.95 2.11 -1.20
N ALA A 85 1.70 3.37 -1.55
CA ALA A 85 0.61 3.73 -2.45
C ALA A 85 0.74 3.01 -3.81
N GLY A 86 1.97 2.90 -4.36
CA GLY A 86 2.22 2.15 -5.58
C GLY A 86 1.95 0.64 -5.43
N ALA A 87 2.46 0.03 -4.37
CA ALA A 87 2.25 -1.40 -4.10
C ALA A 87 0.76 -1.75 -3.92
N ILE A 88 0.03 -0.94 -3.16
CA ILE A 88 -1.42 -1.10 -2.93
C ILE A 88 -2.21 -0.85 -4.23
N SER A 89 -1.79 0.09 -5.07
CA SER A 89 -2.49 0.39 -6.33
C SER A 89 -2.44 -0.77 -7.32
N ILE A 90 -1.36 -1.56 -7.33
CA ILE A 90 -1.25 -2.76 -8.17
C ILE A 90 -2.28 -3.80 -7.73
N ASP A 91 -2.44 -3.98 -6.41
CA ASP A 91 -3.40 -4.93 -5.86
C ASP A 91 -4.86 -4.47 -6.02
N LEU A 92 -5.12 -3.16 -5.90
CA LEU A 92 -6.47 -2.60 -6.04
C LEU A 92 -6.94 -2.46 -7.49
N MET A 93 -6.03 -2.37 -8.47
CA MET A 93 -6.38 -2.14 -9.87
C MET A 93 -7.37 -3.20 -10.42
N PRO A 94 -7.17 -4.52 -10.22
CA PRO A 94 -8.14 -5.52 -10.62
C PRO A 94 -9.52 -5.32 -10.01
N ALA A 95 -9.60 -4.98 -8.72
CA ALA A 95 -10.87 -4.74 -8.03
C ALA A 95 -11.62 -3.53 -8.59
N VAL A 96 -10.90 -2.44 -8.87
CA VAL A 96 -11.48 -1.22 -9.47
C VAL A 96 -11.99 -1.51 -10.88
N LEU A 97 -11.25 -2.28 -11.69
CA LEU A 97 -11.69 -2.68 -13.03
C LEU A 97 -12.98 -3.50 -12.98
N VAL A 98 -13.06 -4.48 -12.07
CA VAL A 98 -14.28 -5.27 -11.87
C VAL A 98 -15.44 -4.39 -11.38
N LEU A 99 -15.18 -3.45 -10.47
CA LEU A 99 -16.20 -2.50 -9.98
C LEU A 99 -16.76 -1.66 -11.13
N ILE A 100 -15.90 -1.09 -11.97
CA ILE A 100 -16.31 -0.34 -13.17
C ILE A 100 -17.13 -1.24 -14.10
N LEU A 101 -16.65 -2.46 -14.36
CA LEU A 101 -17.35 -3.42 -15.20
C LEU A 101 -18.74 -3.76 -14.66
N CYS A 102 -18.88 -3.98 -13.35
CA CYS A 102 -20.14 -4.24 -12.67
C CYS A 102 -21.10 -3.05 -12.82
N VAL A 103 -20.63 -1.82 -12.64
CA VAL A 103 -21.45 -0.61 -12.81
C VAL A 103 -21.93 -0.46 -14.25
N VAL A 104 -21.05 -0.66 -15.23
CA VAL A 104 -21.39 -0.62 -16.66
C VAL A 104 -22.40 -1.70 -17.01
N HIS A 105 -22.19 -2.95 -16.57
CA HIS A 105 -23.13 -4.04 -16.80
C HIS A 105 -24.49 -3.78 -16.14
N ALA A 106 -24.51 -3.18 -14.94
CA ALA A 106 -25.75 -2.80 -14.29
C ALA A 106 -26.50 -1.72 -15.08
N ALA A 107 -25.79 -0.73 -15.63
CA ALA A 107 -26.38 0.30 -16.49
C ALA A 107 -26.94 -0.30 -17.80
N ILE A 108 -26.15 -1.12 -18.50
CA ILE A 108 -26.58 -1.82 -19.71
C ILE A 108 -27.77 -2.72 -19.42
N ARG A 109 -27.76 -3.48 -18.32
CA ARG A 109 -28.89 -4.35 -17.98
C ARG A 109 -30.15 -3.56 -17.66
N ARG A 110 -30.03 -2.38 -17.05
CA ARG A 110 -31.16 -1.46 -16.79
C ARG A 110 -31.74 -0.91 -18.09
N GLU A 111 -30.90 -0.62 -19.08
CA GLU A 111 -31.30 -0.04 -20.37
C GLU A 111 -31.68 -1.10 -21.43
N GLY A 112 -31.12 -2.29 -21.31
CA GLY A 112 -31.32 -3.45 -22.18
C GLY A 112 -32.39 -4.41 -21.69
N LEU A 113 -33.09 -4.11 -20.58
CA LEU A 113 -34.44 -4.62 -20.42
C LEU A 113 -35.22 -4.07 -21.62
N PRO A 114 -35.80 -4.91 -22.50
CA PRO A 114 -36.73 -4.41 -23.48
C PRO A 114 -37.92 -3.88 -22.69
N ALA A 115 -37.90 -2.59 -22.34
CA ALA A 115 -39.12 -1.83 -22.41
C ALA A 115 -39.59 -2.12 -23.82
N VAL A 116 -40.60 -2.99 -23.98
CA VAL A 116 -41.24 -3.28 -25.25
C VAL A 116 -41.50 -1.91 -25.84
N SER A 117 -40.62 -1.49 -26.75
CA SER A 117 -40.48 -0.09 -27.08
C SER A 117 -41.58 0.12 -28.09
N ALA A 118 -42.79 0.35 -27.57
CA ALA A 118 -43.97 0.64 -28.37
C ALA A 118 -43.71 1.79 -29.34
N SER A 119 -42.72 2.63 -29.03
CA SER A 119 -42.17 3.71 -29.84
C SER A 119 -41.41 3.29 -31.11
N ASN A 120 -40.92 2.05 -31.23
CA ASN A 120 -40.16 1.57 -32.39
C ASN A 120 -40.89 0.51 -33.23
N LEU A 121 -42.17 0.23 -32.94
CA LEU A 121 -42.98 -0.66 -33.77
C LEU A 121 -43.27 0.01 -35.12
N THR A 122 -42.88 -0.65 -36.21
CA THR A 122 -43.28 -0.19 -37.54
C THR A 122 -44.74 -0.54 -37.80
N ALA A 123 -45.38 0.16 -38.74
CA ALA A 123 -46.74 -0.17 -39.16
C ALA A 123 -46.84 -1.62 -39.68
N GLY A 124 -45.77 -2.14 -40.30
CA GLY A 124 -45.68 -3.53 -40.74
C GLY A 124 -45.72 -4.51 -39.58
N ASP A 125 -44.99 -4.22 -38.50
CA ASP A 125 -44.98 -5.06 -37.29
C ASP A 125 -46.34 -5.08 -36.59
N LEU A 126 -47.06 -3.94 -36.58
CA LEU A 126 -48.41 -3.86 -36.03
C LEU A 126 -49.39 -4.70 -36.87
N VAL A 127 -49.31 -4.63 -38.19
CA VAL A 127 -50.17 -5.42 -39.09
C VAL A 127 -49.89 -6.92 -38.93
N ALA A 128 -48.62 -7.31 -38.85
CA ALA A 128 -48.23 -8.70 -38.60
C ALA A 128 -48.71 -9.18 -37.21
N ALA A 129 -48.56 -8.36 -36.17
CA ALA A 129 -49.05 -8.67 -34.84
C ALA A 129 -50.59 -8.82 -34.80
N LEU A 130 -51.33 -7.97 -35.52
CA LEU A 130 -52.79 -8.07 -35.64
C LEU A 130 -53.23 -9.31 -36.42
N GLN A 131 -52.47 -9.75 -37.43
CA GLN A 131 -52.75 -11.00 -38.15
C GLN A 131 -52.56 -12.21 -37.24
N VAL A 132 -51.44 -12.27 -36.53
CA VAL A 132 -51.17 -13.34 -35.55
C VAL A 132 -52.23 -13.34 -34.44
N ALA A 133 -52.66 -12.17 -33.96
CA ALA A 133 -53.71 -12.08 -32.96
C ALA A 133 -55.05 -12.66 -33.45
N ARG A 134 -55.44 -12.38 -34.71
CA ARG A 134 -56.65 -12.95 -35.31
C ARG A 134 -56.55 -14.45 -35.52
N GLU A 135 -55.40 -14.94 -35.99
CA GLU A 135 -55.16 -16.38 -36.15
C GLU A 135 -55.27 -17.12 -34.80
N VAL A 136 -54.73 -16.55 -33.73
CA VAL A 136 -54.85 -17.10 -32.37
C VAL A 136 -56.30 -17.08 -31.88
N GLU A 137 -57.05 -15.99 -32.13
CA GLU A 137 -58.48 -15.92 -31.80
C GLU A 137 -59.32 -16.92 -32.59
N ASP A 138 -59.03 -17.10 -33.87
CA ASP A 138 -59.68 -18.07 -34.75
C ASP A 138 -59.37 -19.50 -34.30
N ALA A 139 -58.11 -19.79 -33.99
CA ALA A 139 -57.69 -21.08 -33.43
C ALA A 139 -58.34 -21.36 -32.08
N ARG A 140 -58.46 -20.35 -31.21
CA ARG A 140 -59.14 -20.46 -29.93
C ARG A 140 -60.64 -20.70 -30.12
N ARG A 141 -61.32 -19.95 -30.98
CA ARG A 141 -62.74 -20.18 -31.30
C ARG A 141 -62.98 -21.55 -31.90
N ALA A 142 -62.08 -22.04 -32.74
CA ALA A 142 -62.15 -23.40 -33.29
C ALA A 142 -61.93 -24.46 -32.22
N ALA A 143 -61.02 -24.24 -31.27
CA ALA A 143 -60.81 -25.10 -30.12
C ALA A 143 -62.05 -25.12 -29.21
N ASP A 144 -62.61 -23.96 -28.87
CA ASP A 144 -63.82 -23.81 -28.06
C ASP A 144 -65.03 -24.48 -28.77
N ALA A 145 -65.19 -24.30 -30.08
CA ALA A 145 -66.26 -24.96 -30.84
C ALA A 145 -66.08 -26.48 -30.91
N ARG A 146 -64.82 -26.96 -30.96
CA ARG A 146 -64.50 -28.38 -30.90
C ARG A 146 -64.76 -28.94 -29.50
N GLU A 147 -64.48 -28.18 -28.45
CA GLU A 147 -64.78 -28.53 -27.06
C GLU A 147 -66.30 -28.60 -26.83
N VAL A 148 -67.08 -27.64 -27.33
CA VAL A 148 -68.56 -27.68 -27.31
C VAL A 148 -69.12 -28.86 -28.12
N ALA A 149 -68.50 -29.23 -29.24
CA ALA A 149 -68.88 -30.41 -30.01
C ALA A 149 -68.49 -31.74 -29.33
N LEU A 150 -67.49 -31.71 -28.44
CA LEU A 150 -67.03 -32.83 -27.62
C LEU A 150 -67.66 -32.84 -26.23
N GLU A 151 -68.47 -31.84 -25.84
CA GLU A 151 -69.26 -31.91 -24.61
C GLU A 151 -70.13 -33.17 -24.65
N PRO A 152 -69.94 -34.11 -23.70
CA PRO A 152 -70.73 -35.31 -23.66
C PRO A 152 -72.17 -34.91 -23.29
N ARG A 153 -73.12 -35.15 -24.21
CA ARG A 153 -74.54 -35.13 -23.88
C ARG A 153 -74.78 -36.16 -22.78
N MET A 154 -74.90 -35.69 -21.52
CA MET A 154 -75.16 -36.55 -20.36
C MET A 154 -76.41 -37.43 -20.63
N PRO A 155 -76.30 -38.76 -20.59
CA PRO A 155 -77.46 -39.61 -20.41
C PRO A 155 -77.93 -39.55 -18.95
N PRO A 156 -79.23 -39.80 -18.66
CA PRO A 156 -79.75 -39.77 -17.30
C PRO A 156 -79.13 -40.90 -16.44
N ALA A 157 -79.00 -40.60 -15.15
CA ALA A 157 -78.28 -41.35 -14.12
C ALA A 157 -78.76 -42.80 -13.90
N ALA A 158 -77.81 -43.70 -13.60
CA ALA A 158 -78.05 -44.99 -12.97
C ALA A 158 -76.87 -45.38 -12.03
N GLU A 159 -77.00 -45.00 -10.76
CA GLU A 159 -76.85 -45.76 -9.50
C GLU A 159 -75.75 -46.86 -9.29
N THR A 160 -74.83 -46.57 -8.32
CA THR A 160 -74.06 -47.45 -7.34
C THR A 160 -73.10 -48.57 -7.82
N ALA A 161 -71.98 -48.96 -7.18
CA ALA A 161 -71.11 -48.60 -6.03
C ALA A 161 -69.86 -49.58 -6.06
N PRO A 162 -68.98 -49.73 -5.02
CA PRO A 162 -67.80 -48.93 -4.62
C PRO A 162 -66.43 -49.73 -4.63
N PRO A 163 -65.27 -49.15 -4.18
CA PRO A 163 -63.89 -49.62 -4.47
C PRO A 163 -63.09 -50.17 -3.25
N PRO A 164 -61.81 -50.57 -3.43
CA PRO A 164 -60.77 -50.41 -2.38
C PRO A 164 -59.46 -49.77 -2.92
N THR A 165 -59.01 -48.62 -2.40
CA THR A 165 -58.10 -48.32 -1.27
C THR A 165 -56.58 -48.44 -1.52
N ALA A 166 -55.92 -47.25 -1.49
CA ALA A 166 -54.72 -46.82 -0.76
C ALA A 166 -53.35 -47.55 -0.88
N ALA A 167 -52.32 -46.77 -1.25
CA ALA A 167 -50.96 -46.80 -0.68
C ALA A 167 -50.22 -45.52 -1.16
N GLU A 168 -50.12 -44.48 -0.33
CA GLU A 168 -48.97 -44.17 0.53
C GLU A 168 -47.76 -43.56 -0.21
N GLU A 169 -47.81 -42.23 -0.26
CA GLU A 169 -46.77 -41.24 0.00
C GLU A 169 -45.40 -41.78 0.48
N ASN A 170 -44.34 -41.49 -0.28
CA ASN A 170 -42.95 -41.88 0.04
C ASN A 170 -42.09 -40.61 0.13
N VAL A 171 -41.94 -40.06 1.35
CA VAL A 171 -41.01 -38.96 1.66
C VAL A 171 -39.99 -39.47 2.67
N THR A 172 -38.78 -39.78 2.20
CA THR A 172 -37.66 -40.12 3.06
C THR A 172 -37.04 -38.84 3.63
N SER A 173 -37.17 -38.63 4.94
CA SER A 173 -36.46 -37.58 5.68
C SER A 173 -34.98 -37.96 5.88
N PHE A 174 -34.07 -37.00 5.66
CA PHE A 174 -32.64 -37.16 5.91
C PHE A 174 -32.34 -37.31 7.41
N SER A 175 -31.74 -38.43 7.80
CA SER A 175 -31.23 -38.66 9.17
C SER A 175 -29.83 -38.05 9.32
N SER A 176 -29.72 -37.07 10.21
CA SER A 176 -28.47 -36.50 10.71
C SER A 176 -27.89 -37.41 11.79
N ALA A 177 -26.64 -37.86 11.64
CA ALA A 177 -25.90 -38.51 12.72
C ALA A 177 -24.50 -37.90 12.86
N ARG A 178 -24.40 -37.05 13.87
CA ARG A 178 -23.18 -36.66 14.60
C ARG A 178 -22.82 -37.79 15.57
N THR A 179 -21.55 -37.85 15.96
CA THR A 179 -20.90 -38.63 17.06
C THR A 179 -20.08 -39.80 16.49
N GLY A 180 -18.77 -39.94 16.70
CA GLY A 180 -17.85 -39.31 17.64
C GLY A 180 -16.94 -40.40 18.20
N LYS A 181 -15.64 -40.37 17.87
CA LYS A 181 -14.52 -40.70 18.75
C LYS A 181 -13.21 -40.32 18.06
#